data_AF-Q6FLD1-F1
#
_entry.id   AF-Q6FLD1-F1
#
_cell.length_a   1.000
_cell.length_b   1.000
_cell.length_c   1.000
_cell.angle_alpha   90.00
_cell.angle_beta   90.00
_cell.angle_gamma   90.00
#
_symmetry.space_group_name_H-M   'P 1'
#
loop_
_entity.id
_entity.type
_entity.pdbx_description
1 polymer ?
#
loop_
_entity_poly.entity_id
_entity_poly.type
_entity_poly.pdbx_seq_one_letter_code
_entity_poly.pdbx_strand_id
1 'polypeptide(L)'
;MSGKGVYRKSGTLPVTRQILKKPTTGQKYLLDELKKPKPKGMKGVGYAAGVLQPRGSHRISPPVEFVDVEKLIDSTVRTPSKDTEARSQQAKDKLNKAELRRQYLAESFRKEEERLIKMHELIQKREQLVQEQRQREMEELNEPRSSDLTIPSLNEMVSGKLMRDRTPEEKELLEMKRRYNRETQELRIQENKLKKLLNLYHMSSEFITTEEQLLATIENVFSTRTATSSFDSIKSLPKNSITKGNNAFAQDLFFGTNTRNDTSEVGLPMVQDFISGELNRLHTKAKENLEVQLEQQKNSSKIDL
;
A
#
# COMPACT_ATOMS: atom_id res chain seq x y z
N MET A 1 52.48 6.30 -2.55
CA MET A 1 51.26 5.52 -2.26
C MET A 1 50.14 5.94 -3.21
N SER A 2 49.55 4.95 -3.87
CA SER A 2 48.23 4.88 -4.53
C SER A 2 47.74 6.06 -5.39
N GLY A 3 47.80 5.89 -6.72
CA GLY A 3 46.95 6.59 -7.67
C GLY A 3 45.94 5.65 -8.34
N LYS A 4 45.20 4.82 -7.57
CA LYS A 4 44.03 4.10 -8.08
C LYS A 4 42.90 5.11 -8.36
N GLY A 5 42.96 5.79 -9.50
CA GLY A 5 41.98 6.81 -9.89
C GLY A 5 42.13 7.27 -11.35
N VAL A 6 42.66 6.42 -12.22
CA VAL A 6 42.95 6.71 -13.64
C VAL A 6 41.65 6.75 -14.46
N TYR A 7 40.83 7.77 -14.19
CA TYR A 7 39.73 8.24 -15.05
C TYR A 7 39.63 9.77 -15.07
N ARG A 8 40.56 10.47 -14.41
CA ARG A 8 40.66 11.93 -14.38
C ARG A 8 42.13 12.33 -14.59
N LYS A 9 42.37 13.42 -15.34
CA LYS A 9 43.71 13.92 -15.66
C LYS A 9 44.54 14.09 -14.38
N SER A 10 45.82 13.69 -14.40
CA SER A 10 46.73 13.85 -13.26
C SER A 10 47.11 15.32 -13.08
N GLY A 11 46.89 15.85 -11.86
CA GLY A 11 47.11 17.26 -11.52
C GLY A 11 45.85 18.12 -11.70
N THR A 12 45.64 19.07 -10.78
CA THR A 12 44.52 20.02 -10.84
C THR A 12 45.04 21.42 -11.08
N LEU A 13 44.52 22.09 -12.12
CA LEU A 13 44.72 23.52 -12.31
C LEU A 13 43.75 24.29 -11.40
N PRO A 14 44.10 25.50 -10.95
CA PRO A 14 43.16 26.36 -10.25
C PRO A 14 41.96 26.68 -11.15
N VAL A 15 40.80 26.90 -10.53
CA VAL A 15 39.57 27.27 -11.24
C VAL A 15 39.78 28.58 -11.99
N THR A 16 39.35 28.61 -13.26
CA THR A 16 39.44 29.82 -14.10
C THR A 16 38.59 30.92 -13.51
N ARG A 17 39.18 32.10 -13.31
CA ARG A 17 38.46 33.27 -12.79
C ARG A 17 37.62 33.88 -13.91
N GLN A 18 36.30 33.93 -13.71
CA GLN A 18 35.38 34.60 -14.64
C GLN A 18 35.72 36.10 -14.75
N ILE A 19 35.68 36.66 -15.95
CA ILE A 19 35.95 38.09 -16.17
C ILE A 19 34.74 38.92 -15.67
N LEU A 20 33.54 38.57 -16.14
CA LEU A 20 32.28 39.12 -15.65
C LEU A 20 31.73 38.25 -14.52
N LYS A 21 31.50 38.85 -13.34
CA LYS A 21 31.08 38.12 -12.12
C LYS A 21 29.57 37.97 -11.97
N LYS A 22 28.83 38.83 -12.66
CA LYS A 22 27.37 38.92 -12.65
C LYS A 22 26.87 38.76 -14.09
N PRO A 23 25.63 38.25 -14.28
CA PRO A 23 25.06 38.15 -15.61
C PRO A 23 24.91 39.55 -16.23
N THR A 24 25.01 39.62 -17.56
CA THR A 24 24.90 40.89 -18.27
C THR A 24 23.48 41.14 -18.76
N THR A 25 23.16 42.42 -18.98
CA THR A 25 21.90 42.81 -19.61
C THR A 25 21.74 42.29 -21.04
N GLY A 26 22.84 42.00 -21.74
CA GLY A 26 22.82 41.35 -23.06
C GLY A 26 22.30 39.91 -23.04
N GLN A 27 22.36 39.21 -21.89
CA GLN A 27 21.87 37.84 -21.72
C GLN A 27 20.35 37.80 -21.52
N LYS A 28 19.59 38.10 -22.60
CA LYS A 28 18.12 38.17 -22.59
C LYS A 28 17.45 36.90 -22.06
N TYR A 29 18.00 35.72 -22.38
CA TYR A 29 17.45 34.44 -21.95
C TYR A 29 17.36 34.29 -20.41
N LEU A 30 18.38 34.78 -19.67
CA LEU A 30 18.37 34.78 -18.20
C LEU A 30 17.37 35.78 -17.64
N LEU A 31 17.24 36.95 -18.28
CA LEU A 31 16.25 37.96 -17.90
C LEU A 31 14.83 37.43 -18.06
N ASP A 32 14.56 36.76 -19.18
CA ASP A 32 13.25 36.17 -19.46
C ASP A 32 12.95 35.01 -18.52
N GLU A 33 13.94 34.19 -18.18
CA GLU A 33 13.79 33.13 -17.17
C GLU A 33 13.49 33.70 -15.79
N LEU A 34 14.16 34.77 -15.37
CA LEU A 34 13.95 35.38 -14.06
C LEU A 34 12.56 36.05 -13.94
N LYS A 35 12.02 36.56 -15.05
CA LYS A 35 10.67 37.14 -15.11
C LYS A 35 9.56 36.09 -15.04
N LYS A 36 9.84 34.83 -15.38
CA LYS A 36 8.83 33.77 -15.32
C LYS A 36 8.36 33.56 -13.87
N PRO A 37 7.06 33.33 -13.65
CA PRO A 37 6.53 33.06 -12.32
C PRO A 37 7.18 31.79 -11.75
N LYS A 38 7.67 31.88 -10.52
CA LYS A 38 8.32 30.74 -9.85
C LYS A 38 7.30 29.63 -9.60
N PRO A 39 7.62 28.36 -9.93
CA PRO A 39 6.69 27.25 -9.75
C PRO A 39 6.32 27.07 -8.27
N LYS A 40 5.13 26.52 -8.02
CA LYS A 40 4.60 26.16 -6.69
C LYS A 40 4.29 24.65 -6.65
N GLY A 41 4.20 24.08 -5.45
CA GLY A 41 3.95 22.64 -5.26
C GLY A 41 5.23 21.83 -5.01
N MET A 42 5.25 20.57 -5.44
CA MET A 42 6.34 19.62 -5.12
C MET A 42 7.73 20.05 -5.62
N LYS A 43 7.79 20.70 -6.79
CA LYS A 43 9.01 21.28 -7.36
C LYS A 43 9.02 22.82 -7.24
N GLY A 44 8.33 23.34 -6.23
CA GLY A 44 8.15 24.78 -6.05
C GLY A 44 9.35 25.47 -5.43
N VAL A 45 9.47 26.78 -5.69
CA VAL A 45 10.50 27.64 -5.09
C VAL A 45 9.87 28.74 -4.22
N GLY A 46 10.41 28.90 -3.01
CA GLY A 46 9.97 29.89 -2.02
C GLY A 46 8.71 29.49 -1.25
N TYR A 47 8.18 30.41 -0.46
CA TYR A 47 7.00 30.16 0.37
C TYR A 47 5.71 29.97 -0.47
N ALA A 48 4.85 29.06 -0.01
CA ALA A 48 3.49 28.87 -0.53
C ALA A 48 2.59 30.05 -0.15
N ALA A 49 1.53 30.29 -0.93
CA ALA A 49 0.55 31.33 -0.61
C ALA A 49 -0.10 31.06 0.77
N GLY A 50 -0.29 32.09 1.58
CA GLY A 50 -0.87 31.98 2.93
C GLY A 50 0.07 31.47 4.03
N VAL A 51 1.19 30.82 3.69
CA VAL A 51 2.17 30.37 4.70
C VAL A 51 3.04 31.55 5.12
N LEU A 52 3.05 31.87 6.43
CA LEU A 52 3.87 32.94 6.99
C LEU A 52 5.35 32.56 6.93
N GLN A 53 6.19 33.59 6.76
CA GLN A 53 7.64 33.44 6.85
C GLN A 53 8.11 33.56 8.31
N PRO A 54 9.27 33.00 8.67
CA PRO A 54 9.92 33.26 9.95
C PRO A 54 10.19 34.76 10.18
N ARG A 55 10.03 35.21 11.42
CA ARG A 55 10.29 36.60 11.83
C ARG A 55 11.77 36.95 11.57
N GLY A 56 12.01 38.12 10.95
CA GLY A 56 13.35 38.59 10.61
C GLY A 56 13.94 38.02 9.31
N SER A 57 13.23 37.14 8.60
CA SER A 57 13.64 36.63 7.29
C SER A 57 12.93 37.35 6.13
N HIS A 58 13.50 37.29 4.93
CA HIS A 58 12.85 37.78 3.72
C HIS A 58 12.12 36.65 2.98
N ARG A 59 10.92 36.94 2.47
CA ARG A 59 10.06 35.96 1.77
C ARG A 59 10.62 35.62 0.40
N ILE A 60 11.16 36.65 -0.23
CA ILE A 60 11.62 36.66 -1.61
C ILE A 60 13.14 36.72 -1.55
N SER A 61 13.78 35.89 -2.37
CA SER A 61 15.22 35.95 -2.60
C SER A 61 15.63 37.34 -3.10
N PRO A 62 16.81 37.85 -2.74
CA PRO A 62 17.31 39.11 -3.29
C PRO A 62 17.31 39.06 -4.82
N PRO A 63 16.98 40.18 -5.50
CA PRO A 63 16.99 40.22 -6.96
C PRO A 63 18.41 40.03 -7.48
N VAL A 64 18.54 39.35 -8.61
CA VAL A 64 19.83 39.21 -9.30
C VAL A 64 20.16 40.53 -9.99
N GLU A 65 21.32 41.08 -9.68
CA GLU A 65 21.81 42.31 -10.31
C GLU A 65 22.42 42.01 -11.68
N PHE A 66 21.81 42.56 -12.74
CA PHE A 66 22.34 42.50 -14.09
C PHE A 66 23.26 43.68 -14.34
N VAL A 67 24.43 43.40 -14.89
CA VAL A 67 25.43 44.42 -15.19
C VAL A 67 25.32 44.83 -16.65
N ASP A 68 25.20 46.13 -16.88
CA ASP A 68 25.34 46.73 -18.19
C ASP A 68 26.84 46.94 -18.46
N VAL A 69 27.36 46.27 -19.49
CA VAL A 69 28.80 46.20 -19.76
C VAL A 69 29.38 47.56 -20.09
N GLU A 70 28.66 48.40 -20.83
CA GLU A 70 29.16 49.74 -21.19
C GLU A 70 29.21 50.64 -19.95
N LYS A 71 28.21 50.58 -19.06
CA LYS A 71 28.25 51.31 -17.78
C LYS A 71 29.36 50.80 -16.85
N LEU A 72 29.65 49.50 -16.90
CA LEU A 72 30.77 48.92 -16.15
C LEU A 72 32.10 49.43 -16.70
N ILE A 73 32.25 49.50 -18.02
CA ILE A 73 33.44 50.07 -18.67
C ILE A 73 33.60 51.54 -18.28
N ASP A 74 32.54 52.35 -18.37
CA ASP A 74 32.61 53.78 -18.03
C ASP A 74 33.02 54.03 -16.58
N SER A 75 32.55 53.19 -15.65
CA SER A 75 32.87 53.30 -14.22
C SER A 75 34.27 52.79 -13.86
N THR A 76 34.76 51.74 -14.53
CA THR A 76 36.06 51.10 -14.22
C THR A 76 37.22 51.64 -15.06
N VAL A 77 36.93 52.07 -16.30
CA VAL A 77 37.87 52.51 -17.34
C VAL A 77 37.65 54.00 -17.62
N ARG A 78 37.54 54.81 -16.57
CA ARG A 78 37.28 56.23 -16.73
C ARG A 78 38.40 56.92 -17.53
N THR A 79 38.02 57.64 -18.59
CA THR A 79 38.94 58.48 -19.35
C THR A 79 39.40 59.68 -18.52
N PRO A 80 40.66 60.13 -18.68
CA PRO A 80 41.14 61.30 -17.94
C PRO A 80 40.32 62.55 -18.31
N SER A 81 39.88 63.31 -17.30
CA SER A 81 39.04 64.50 -17.50
C SER A 81 39.78 65.68 -18.16
N LYS A 82 41.11 65.63 -18.23
CA LYS A 82 41.95 66.64 -18.84
C LYS A 82 42.95 65.93 -19.73
N ASP A 83 43.05 66.35 -20.99
CA ASP A 83 44.12 65.97 -21.90
C ASP A 83 45.41 66.62 -21.41
N THR A 84 45.98 65.99 -20.39
CA THR A 84 47.17 66.50 -19.72
C THR A 84 48.35 65.98 -20.49
N GLU A 85 48.93 66.82 -21.34
CA GLU A 85 50.19 66.49 -22.01
C GLU A 85 51.25 66.18 -20.95
N ALA A 86 51.80 64.97 -21.02
CA ALA A 86 52.76 64.50 -20.05
C ALA A 86 54.09 65.26 -20.19
N ARG A 87 54.43 66.05 -19.16
CA ARG A 87 55.61 66.93 -19.13
C ARG A 87 56.96 66.19 -19.06
N SER A 88 56.98 64.90 -18.69
CA SER A 88 58.19 64.08 -18.53
C SER A 88 58.04 62.73 -19.23
N GLN A 89 59.15 62.15 -19.70
CA GLN A 89 59.14 60.84 -20.36
C GLN A 89 58.53 59.74 -19.47
N GLN A 90 58.84 59.76 -18.17
CA GLN A 90 58.23 58.83 -17.22
C GLN A 90 56.71 59.01 -17.08
N ALA A 91 56.22 60.25 -17.22
CA ALA A 91 54.79 60.53 -17.20
C ALA A 91 54.12 60.05 -18.50
N LYS A 92 54.81 60.16 -19.65
CA LYS A 92 54.35 59.58 -20.93
C LYS A 92 54.22 58.07 -20.84
N ASP A 93 55.23 57.38 -20.30
CA ASP A 93 55.20 55.92 -20.15
C ASP A 93 54.07 55.45 -19.22
N LYS A 94 53.80 56.18 -18.12
CA LYS A 94 52.68 55.90 -17.22
C LYS A 94 51.33 56.11 -17.88
N LEU A 95 51.20 57.16 -18.69
CA LEU A 95 50.00 57.46 -19.46
C LEU A 95 49.75 56.36 -20.49
N ASN A 96 50.75 55.98 -21.29
CA ASN A 96 50.67 54.90 -22.27
C ASN A 96 50.28 53.56 -21.63
N LYS A 97 50.89 53.21 -20.48
CA LYS A 97 50.51 52.00 -19.72
C LYS A 97 49.08 52.07 -19.21
N ALA A 98 48.61 53.24 -18.79
CA ALA A 98 47.23 53.41 -18.34
C ALA A 98 46.24 53.27 -19.51
N GLU A 99 46.53 53.85 -20.67
CA GLU A 99 45.74 53.69 -21.90
C GLU A 99 45.66 52.23 -22.33
N LEU A 100 46.79 51.54 -22.37
CA LEU A 100 46.85 50.13 -22.74
C LEU A 100 46.05 49.25 -21.77
N ARG A 101 46.14 49.50 -20.45
CA ARG A 101 45.29 48.79 -19.47
C ARG A 101 43.81 49.08 -19.69
N ARG A 102 43.47 50.34 -19.99
CA ARG A 102 42.08 50.74 -20.27
C ARG A 102 41.53 50.01 -21.50
N GLN A 103 42.29 50.01 -22.60
CA GLN A 103 41.94 49.33 -23.84
C GLN A 103 41.73 47.82 -23.62
N TYR A 104 42.69 47.12 -23.02
CA TYR A 104 42.57 45.68 -22.80
C TYR A 104 41.43 45.32 -21.85
N LEU A 105 41.18 46.12 -20.81
CA LEU A 105 40.09 45.85 -19.87
C LEU A 105 38.73 46.06 -20.52
N ALA A 106 38.55 47.15 -21.28
CA ALA A 106 37.33 47.42 -22.03
C ALA A 106 37.06 46.32 -23.08
N GLU A 107 38.08 45.95 -23.85
CA GLU A 107 37.97 44.85 -24.83
C GLU A 107 37.63 43.52 -24.16
N SER A 108 38.23 43.22 -23.00
CA SER A 108 37.99 41.97 -22.29
C SER A 108 36.53 41.84 -21.84
N PHE A 109 35.92 42.93 -21.36
CA PHE A 109 34.51 42.91 -20.99
C PHE A 109 33.57 42.72 -22.19
N ARG A 110 33.79 43.47 -23.28
CA ARG A 110 32.98 43.32 -24.51
C ARG A 110 33.10 41.92 -25.11
N LYS A 111 34.33 41.39 -25.23
CA LYS A 111 34.59 40.04 -25.75
C LYS A 111 33.99 38.95 -24.87
N GLU A 112 34.02 39.11 -23.55
CA GLU A 112 33.43 38.12 -22.65
C GLU A 112 31.90 38.10 -22.76
N GLU A 113 31.25 39.25 -22.86
CA GLU A 113 29.80 39.31 -23.09
C GLU A 113 29.41 38.62 -24.41
N GLU A 114 30.08 38.94 -25.51
CA GLU A 114 29.85 38.29 -26.80
C GLU A 114 30.07 36.77 -26.72
N ARG A 115 31.13 36.34 -26.02
CA ARG A 115 31.44 34.93 -25.84
C ARG A 115 30.33 34.21 -25.09
N LEU A 116 29.78 34.81 -24.03
CA LEU A 116 28.69 34.22 -23.25
C LEU A 116 27.41 34.08 -24.09
N ILE A 117 27.09 35.08 -24.92
CA ILE A 117 25.95 35.03 -25.84
C ILE A 117 26.16 33.91 -26.88
N LYS A 118 27.32 33.90 -27.55
CA LYS A 118 27.68 32.87 -28.55
C LYS A 118 27.67 31.46 -27.94
N MET A 119 28.15 31.30 -26.71
CA MET A 119 28.13 30.01 -26.01
C MET A 119 26.69 29.51 -25.80
N HIS A 120 25.79 30.41 -25.40
CA HIS A 120 24.39 30.05 -25.23
C HIS A 120 23.73 29.65 -26.55
N GLU A 121 23.96 30.40 -27.63
CA GLU A 121 23.46 30.05 -28.97
C GLU A 121 23.95 28.68 -29.43
N LEU A 122 25.22 28.34 -29.17
CA LEU A 122 25.77 27.02 -29.48
C LEU A 122 25.10 25.91 -28.66
N ILE A 123 24.79 26.16 -27.39
CA ILE A 123 24.07 25.21 -26.54
C ILE A 123 22.66 24.99 -27.09
N GLN A 124 21.93 26.04 -27.42
CA GLN A 124 20.59 25.93 -28.01
C GLN A 124 20.59 25.15 -29.32
N LYS A 125 21.52 25.46 -30.24
CA LYS A 125 21.67 24.71 -31.49
C LYS A 125 21.96 23.23 -31.25
N ARG A 126 22.82 22.93 -30.27
CA ARG A 126 23.11 21.54 -29.89
C ARG A 126 21.89 20.83 -29.33
N GLU A 127 21.11 21.50 -28.47
CA GLU A 127 19.88 20.93 -27.91
C GLU A 127 18.85 20.63 -29.00
N GLN A 128 18.68 21.53 -29.97
CA GLN A 128 17.81 21.32 -31.14
C GLN A 128 18.28 20.12 -31.95
N LEU A 129 19.58 20.05 -32.29
CA LEU A 129 20.13 18.91 -33.04
C LEU A 129 19.94 17.57 -32.29
N VAL A 130 20.10 17.56 -30.96
CA VAL A 130 19.88 16.36 -30.15
C VAL A 130 18.39 15.99 -30.12
N GLN A 131 17.49 16.96 -30.06
CA GLN A 131 16.05 16.70 -30.12
C GLN A 131 15.64 16.16 -31.50
N GLU A 132 16.14 16.75 -32.58
CA GLU A 132 15.92 16.25 -33.95
C GLU A 132 16.46 14.83 -34.14
N GLN A 133 17.67 14.56 -33.64
CA GLN A 133 18.24 13.20 -33.68
C GLN A 133 17.35 12.21 -32.93
N ARG A 134 16.90 12.54 -31.72
CA ARG A 134 15.98 11.69 -30.96
C ARG A 134 14.66 11.49 -31.68
N GLN A 135 14.12 12.52 -32.32
CA GLN A 135 12.89 12.40 -33.10
C GLN A 135 13.08 11.45 -34.29
N ARG A 136 14.18 11.60 -35.04
CA ARG A 136 14.52 10.68 -36.14
C ARG A 136 14.73 9.24 -35.67
N GLU A 137 15.44 9.05 -34.55
CA GLU A 137 15.62 7.72 -33.94
C GLU A 137 14.27 7.09 -33.53
N MET A 138 13.36 7.89 -32.97
CA MET A 138 12.02 7.42 -32.61
C MET A 138 11.17 7.12 -33.85
N GLU A 139 11.29 7.92 -34.92
CA GLU A 139 10.63 7.68 -36.21
C GLU A 139 11.14 6.38 -36.85
N GLU A 140 12.46 6.19 -36.93
CA GLU A 140 13.09 4.98 -37.47
C GLU A 140 12.75 3.71 -36.66
N LEU A 141 12.57 3.86 -35.34
CA LEU A 141 12.13 2.77 -34.47
C LEU A 141 10.64 2.43 -34.66
N ASN A 142 9.82 3.42 -34.97
CA ASN A 142 8.39 3.25 -35.19
C ASN A 142 8.04 2.78 -36.61
N GLU A 143 8.97 2.90 -37.56
CA GLU A 143 8.78 2.38 -38.92
C GLU A 143 8.62 0.84 -38.90
N PRO A 144 7.52 0.30 -39.43
CA PRO A 144 7.29 -1.14 -39.43
C PRO A 144 8.31 -1.83 -40.34
N ARG A 145 9.09 -2.75 -39.76
CA ARG A 145 10.11 -3.52 -40.48
C ARG A 145 9.52 -4.85 -40.96
N SER A 146 9.96 -5.34 -42.12
CA SER A 146 9.56 -6.67 -42.62
C SER A 146 9.96 -7.81 -41.66
N SER A 147 11.01 -7.60 -40.87
CA SER A 147 11.45 -8.52 -39.80
C SER A 147 10.53 -8.52 -38.58
N ASP A 148 9.60 -7.56 -38.42
CA ASP A 148 8.71 -7.52 -37.26
C ASP A 148 7.71 -8.70 -37.28
N LEU A 149 7.37 -9.20 -38.47
CA LEU A 149 6.52 -10.37 -38.67
C LEU A 149 7.15 -11.69 -38.17
N THR A 150 8.47 -11.73 -37.95
CA THR A 150 9.14 -12.90 -37.37
C THR A 150 9.17 -12.87 -35.83
N ILE A 151 8.82 -11.74 -35.23
CA ILE A 151 8.71 -11.60 -33.78
C ILE A 151 7.29 -12.06 -33.38
N PRO A 152 7.15 -13.05 -32.48
CA PRO A 152 5.83 -13.49 -32.05
C PRO A 152 5.12 -12.34 -31.30
N SER A 153 3.96 -11.93 -31.82
CA SER A 153 3.16 -10.86 -31.23
C SER A 153 2.02 -11.44 -30.39
N LEU A 154 1.78 -10.86 -29.21
CA LEU A 154 0.67 -11.17 -28.32
C LEU A 154 -0.23 -9.93 -28.15
N ASN A 155 -0.53 -9.26 -29.27
CA ASN A 155 -1.16 -7.94 -29.27
C ASN A 155 -2.52 -7.93 -28.56
N GLU A 156 -3.34 -8.96 -28.73
CA GLU A 156 -4.65 -9.08 -28.07
C GLU A 156 -4.50 -9.28 -26.55
N MET A 157 -3.52 -10.07 -26.11
CA MET A 157 -3.26 -10.32 -24.69
C MET A 157 -2.67 -9.08 -23.99
N VAL A 158 -1.82 -8.32 -24.67
CA VAL A 158 -1.17 -7.11 -24.12
C VAL A 158 -2.10 -5.90 -24.15
N SER A 159 -2.94 -5.76 -25.17
CA SER A 159 -3.91 -4.66 -25.28
C SER A 159 -5.10 -4.83 -24.34
N GLY A 160 -5.41 -6.07 -23.94
CA GLY A 160 -6.44 -6.37 -22.96
C GLY A 160 -6.15 -5.74 -21.59
N LYS A 161 -7.21 -5.32 -20.89
CA LYS A 161 -7.08 -4.88 -19.50
C LYS A 161 -6.65 -6.07 -18.63
N LEU A 162 -5.56 -5.91 -17.88
CA LEU A 162 -5.03 -6.96 -16.98
C LEU A 162 -6.07 -7.50 -15.99
N MET A 163 -7.04 -6.69 -15.60
CA MET A 163 -8.13 -7.09 -14.71
C MET A 163 -9.48 -6.57 -15.21
N ARG A 164 -10.47 -7.46 -15.31
CA ARG A 164 -11.86 -7.05 -15.53
C ARG A 164 -12.42 -6.47 -14.23
N ASP A 165 -12.98 -5.26 -14.31
CA ASP A 165 -13.73 -4.71 -13.17
C ASP A 165 -15.06 -5.44 -13.03
N ARG A 166 -15.49 -5.67 -11.78
CA ARG A 166 -16.80 -6.24 -11.51
C ARG A 166 -17.90 -5.26 -11.90
N THR A 167 -18.97 -5.76 -12.52
CA THR A 167 -20.18 -4.95 -12.77
C THR A 167 -20.85 -4.57 -11.44
N PRO A 168 -21.67 -3.50 -11.39
CA PRO A 168 -22.40 -3.16 -10.17
C PRO A 168 -23.28 -4.32 -9.68
N GLU A 169 -23.97 -5.01 -10.59
CA GLU A 169 -24.79 -6.18 -10.28
C GLU A 169 -23.98 -7.33 -9.66
N GLU A 170 -22.78 -7.60 -10.18
CA GLU A 170 -21.87 -8.59 -9.60
C GLU A 170 -21.40 -8.21 -8.19
N LYS A 171 -21.20 -6.91 -7.94
CA LYS A 171 -20.82 -6.42 -6.60
C LYS A 171 -21.98 -6.58 -5.62
N GLU A 172 -23.19 -6.23 -6.02
CA GLU A 172 -24.41 -6.40 -5.21
C GLU A 172 -24.64 -7.88 -4.86
N LEU A 173 -24.57 -8.77 -5.85
CA LEU A 173 -24.73 -10.20 -5.62
C LEU A 173 -23.65 -10.76 -4.67
N LEU A 174 -22.41 -10.28 -4.80
CA LEU A 174 -21.31 -10.66 -3.92
C LEU A 174 -21.55 -10.16 -2.49
N GLU A 175 -22.02 -8.93 -2.32
CA GLU A 175 -22.40 -8.39 -1.02
C GLU A 175 -23.53 -9.19 -0.38
N MET A 176 -24.56 -9.55 -1.13
CA MET A 176 -25.66 -10.38 -0.65
C MET A 176 -25.16 -11.74 -0.16
N LYS A 177 -24.26 -12.41 -0.92
CA LYS A 177 -23.61 -13.65 -0.49
C LYS A 177 -22.80 -13.49 0.79
N ARG A 178 -22.07 -12.38 0.94
CA ARG A 178 -21.30 -12.08 2.16
C ARG A 178 -22.21 -11.87 3.36
N ARG A 179 -23.31 -11.13 3.21
CA ARG A 179 -24.31 -10.91 4.27
C ARG A 179 -24.95 -12.22 4.70
N TYR A 180 -25.42 -13.02 3.74
CA TYR A 180 -26.01 -14.32 4.01
C TYR A 180 -25.05 -15.25 4.79
N ASN A 181 -23.79 -15.34 4.36
CA ASN A 181 -22.80 -16.16 5.05
C ASN A 181 -22.56 -15.70 6.50
N ARG A 182 -22.55 -14.39 6.73
CA ARG A 182 -22.40 -13.81 8.07
C ARG A 182 -23.60 -14.13 8.96
N GLU A 183 -24.81 -13.87 8.47
CA GLU A 183 -26.06 -14.14 9.19
C GLU A 183 -26.19 -15.63 9.53
N THR A 184 -25.85 -16.51 8.59
CA THR A 184 -25.87 -17.97 8.81
C THR A 184 -24.89 -18.38 9.92
N GLN A 185 -23.70 -17.77 9.99
CA GLN A 185 -22.75 -18.03 11.06
C GLN A 185 -23.26 -17.52 12.41
N GLU A 186 -23.81 -16.31 12.45
CA GLU A 186 -24.39 -15.73 13.66
C GLU A 186 -25.54 -16.59 14.19
N LEU A 187 -26.42 -17.07 13.30
CA LEU A 187 -27.52 -17.97 13.63
C LEU A 187 -27.02 -19.29 14.22
N ARG A 188 -26.02 -19.93 13.61
CA ARG A 188 -25.41 -21.17 14.16
C ARG A 188 -24.80 -20.95 15.56
N ILE A 189 -24.19 -19.80 15.80
CA ILE A 189 -23.65 -19.46 17.12
C ILE A 189 -24.79 -19.32 18.13
N GLN A 190 -25.90 -18.70 17.75
CA GLN A 190 -27.07 -18.57 18.61
C GLN A 190 -27.73 -19.92 18.89
N GLU A 191 -27.90 -20.77 17.88
CA GLU A 191 -28.39 -22.14 18.05
C GLU A 191 -27.53 -22.93 19.05
N ASN A 192 -26.21 -22.86 18.92
CA ASN A 192 -25.30 -23.52 19.85
C ASN A 192 -25.40 -22.97 21.27
N LYS A 193 -25.61 -21.66 21.44
CA LYS A 193 -25.85 -21.04 22.75
C LYS A 193 -27.18 -21.51 23.35
N LEU A 194 -28.23 -21.57 22.55
CA LEU A 194 -29.55 -22.06 22.96
C LEU A 194 -29.50 -23.54 23.34
N LYS A 195 -28.81 -24.38 22.56
CA LYS A 195 -28.55 -25.78 22.91
C LYS A 195 -27.85 -25.92 24.27
N LYS A 196 -26.80 -25.13 24.51
CA LYS A 196 -26.11 -25.12 25.81
C LYS A 196 -27.01 -24.68 26.96
N LEU A 197 -27.85 -23.67 26.74
CA LEU A 197 -28.80 -23.19 27.73
C LEU A 197 -29.87 -24.25 28.04
N LEU A 198 -30.37 -24.94 27.01
CA LEU A 198 -31.31 -26.05 27.16
C LEU A 198 -30.68 -27.20 27.95
N ASN A 199 -29.41 -27.54 27.67
CA ASN A 199 -28.69 -28.54 28.45
C ASN A 199 -28.54 -28.10 29.92
N LEU A 200 -28.22 -26.83 30.16
CA LEU A 200 -28.15 -26.28 31.52
C LEU A 200 -29.50 -26.36 32.23
N TYR A 201 -30.61 -26.09 31.53
CA TYR A 201 -31.96 -26.25 32.08
C TYR A 201 -32.25 -27.71 32.48
N HIS A 202 -31.85 -28.69 31.67
CA HIS A 202 -31.98 -30.09 32.05
C HIS A 202 -31.11 -30.48 33.26
N MET A 203 -29.90 -29.92 33.37
CA MET A 203 -29.02 -30.12 34.54
C MET A 203 -29.50 -29.36 35.78
N SER A 204 -30.40 -28.38 35.63
CA SER A 204 -30.81 -27.51 36.73
C SER A 204 -31.55 -28.23 37.85
N SER A 205 -32.13 -29.40 37.59
CA SER A 205 -32.73 -30.25 38.64
C SER A 205 -31.70 -30.79 39.63
N GLU A 206 -30.44 -30.92 39.21
CA GLU A 206 -29.33 -31.36 40.07
C GLU A 206 -28.63 -30.18 40.76
N PHE A 207 -28.94 -28.94 40.35
CA PHE A 207 -28.33 -27.76 40.93
C PHE A 207 -28.92 -27.48 42.31
N ILE A 208 -28.05 -27.37 43.29
CA ILE A 208 -28.42 -26.99 44.65
C ILE A 208 -28.61 -25.48 44.69
N THR A 209 -29.85 -25.05 44.91
CA THR A 209 -30.21 -23.62 44.94
C THR A 209 -30.60 -23.14 46.33
N THR A 210 -31.05 -24.05 47.21
CA THR A 210 -31.49 -23.75 48.57
C THR A 210 -30.67 -24.52 49.60
N GLU A 211 -30.60 -24.01 50.83
CA GLU A 211 -29.86 -24.65 51.92
C GLU A 211 -30.42 -26.04 52.29
N GLU A 212 -31.74 -26.22 52.14
CA GLU A 212 -32.41 -27.51 52.36
C GLU A 212 -31.94 -28.58 51.35
N GLN A 213 -31.84 -28.20 50.07
CA GLN A 213 -31.29 -29.07 49.02
C GLN A 213 -29.82 -29.42 49.28
N LEU A 214 -29.05 -28.49 49.89
CA LEU A 214 -27.65 -28.72 50.24
C LEU A 214 -27.52 -29.77 51.35
N LEU A 215 -28.31 -29.65 52.41
CA LEU A 215 -28.29 -30.63 53.51
C LEU A 215 -28.72 -32.02 53.02
N ALA A 216 -29.79 -32.11 52.23
CA ALA A 216 -30.25 -33.38 51.66
C ALA A 216 -29.21 -34.03 50.76
N THR A 217 -28.49 -33.26 49.95
CA THR A 217 -27.43 -33.79 49.07
C THR A 217 -26.18 -34.21 49.86
N ILE A 218 -25.78 -33.45 50.89
CA ILE A 218 -24.70 -33.83 51.82
C ILE A 218 -25.05 -35.16 52.50
N GLU A 219 -26.25 -35.26 53.07
CA GLU A 219 -26.70 -36.50 53.71
C GLU A 219 -26.71 -37.67 52.73
N ASN A 220 -27.20 -37.48 51.51
CA ASN A 220 -27.18 -38.53 50.48
C ASN A 220 -25.74 -38.96 50.13
N VAL A 221 -24.83 -38.02 49.86
CA VAL A 221 -23.42 -38.32 49.49
C VAL A 221 -22.67 -39.02 50.62
N PHE A 222 -22.84 -38.56 51.86
CA PHE A 222 -22.14 -39.13 53.02
C PHE A 222 -22.81 -40.40 53.57
N SER A 223 -24.11 -40.59 53.36
CA SER A 223 -24.82 -41.83 53.75
C SER A 223 -24.57 -42.97 52.77
N THR A 224 -24.34 -42.69 51.49
CA THR A 224 -23.90 -43.69 50.53
C THR A 224 -22.40 -43.99 50.69
N ARG A 225 -22.07 -44.97 51.55
CA ARG A 225 -20.69 -45.44 51.80
C ARG A 225 -20.02 -46.16 50.60
N THR A 226 -20.51 -45.96 49.37
CA THR A 226 -20.07 -46.64 48.15
C THR A 226 -19.36 -45.74 47.14
N ALA A 227 -19.25 -44.42 47.37
CA ALA A 227 -18.57 -43.51 46.43
C ALA A 227 -17.05 -43.70 46.34
N THR A 228 -16.43 -44.53 47.20
CA THR A 228 -15.00 -44.86 47.11
C THR A 228 -14.66 -45.83 45.98
N SER A 229 -15.63 -46.57 45.42
CA SER A 229 -15.36 -47.53 44.33
C SER A 229 -15.11 -46.86 42.97
N SER A 230 -15.59 -45.62 42.76
CA SER A 230 -15.36 -44.86 41.51
C SER A 230 -14.01 -44.13 41.50
N PHE A 231 -13.40 -43.85 42.65
CA PHE A 231 -12.07 -43.23 42.74
C PHE A 231 -10.94 -44.23 42.55
N ASP A 232 -11.11 -45.50 42.94
CA ASP A 232 -10.09 -46.54 42.74
C ASP A 232 -9.97 -46.98 41.27
N SER A 233 -11.04 -46.88 40.47
CA SER A 233 -10.99 -47.14 39.02
C SER A 233 -10.13 -46.14 38.23
N ILE A 234 -9.81 -44.97 38.78
CA ILE A 234 -8.97 -43.96 38.13
C ILE A 234 -7.47 -44.33 38.24
N LYS A 235 -7.08 -45.09 39.26
CA LYS A 235 -5.69 -45.54 39.45
C LYS A 235 -5.29 -46.72 38.56
N SER A 236 -6.24 -47.42 37.94
CA SER A 236 -5.97 -48.62 37.13
C SER A 236 -5.87 -48.37 35.63
N LEU A 237 -5.89 -47.12 35.14
CA LEU A 237 -5.72 -46.84 33.71
C LEU A 237 -4.24 -46.67 33.31
N PRO A 238 -3.79 -47.27 32.20
CA PRO A 238 -2.42 -47.13 31.72
C PRO A 238 -2.14 -45.69 31.23
N LYS A 239 -1.01 -45.12 31.67
CA LYS A 239 -0.57 -43.73 31.44
C LYS A 239 -0.43 -43.28 29.97
N ASN A 240 -0.62 -44.16 28.98
CA ASN A 240 -0.40 -43.87 27.56
C ASN A 240 -1.62 -43.28 26.82
N SER A 241 -2.78 -43.12 27.47
CA SER A 241 -3.99 -42.57 26.82
C SER A 241 -4.14 -41.04 26.94
N ILE A 242 -3.32 -40.37 27.76
CA ILE A 242 -3.55 -38.95 28.13
C ILE A 242 -2.96 -37.96 27.11
N THR A 243 -2.10 -38.41 26.18
CA THR A 243 -1.33 -37.50 25.31
C THR A 243 -1.98 -37.19 23.96
N LYS A 244 -3.18 -37.69 23.65
CA LYS A 244 -3.90 -37.34 22.42
C LYS A 244 -5.36 -36.97 22.67
N GLY A 245 -5.60 -35.67 22.84
CA GLY A 245 -6.73 -34.93 22.25
C GLY A 245 -8.17 -35.24 22.70
N ASN A 246 -8.44 -36.26 23.51
CA ASN A 246 -9.82 -36.62 23.87
C ASN A 246 -10.21 -36.08 25.26
N ASN A 247 -10.39 -34.76 25.36
CA ASN A 247 -10.98 -34.10 26.54
C ASN A 247 -12.43 -34.56 26.82
N ALA A 248 -13.10 -35.17 25.83
CA ALA A 248 -14.44 -35.73 25.98
C ALA A 248 -14.50 -36.85 27.03
N PHE A 249 -13.45 -37.68 27.12
CA PHE A 249 -13.41 -38.81 28.04
C PHE A 249 -13.09 -38.40 29.49
N ALA A 250 -12.31 -37.33 29.65
CA ALA A 250 -12.02 -36.77 30.97
C ALA A 250 -13.24 -36.05 31.56
N GLN A 251 -14.03 -35.34 30.74
CA GLN A 251 -15.29 -34.72 31.19
C GLN A 251 -16.33 -35.77 31.63
N ASP A 252 -16.43 -36.89 30.91
CA ASP A 252 -17.37 -37.98 31.23
C ASP A 252 -17.07 -38.65 32.60
N LEU A 253 -15.78 -38.72 32.98
CA LEU A 253 -15.34 -39.22 34.28
C LEU A 253 -15.59 -38.25 35.46
N PHE A 254 -15.62 -36.94 35.21
CA PHE A 254 -15.89 -35.95 36.25
C PHE A 254 -17.39 -35.70 36.50
N PHE A 255 -18.25 -35.97 35.51
CA PHE A 255 -19.69 -35.68 35.59
C PHE A 255 -20.59 -36.92 35.65
N GLY A 256 -20.03 -38.13 35.60
CA GLY A 256 -20.80 -39.36 35.76
C GLY A 256 -21.53 -39.78 34.49
N THR A 257 -21.68 -41.09 34.31
CA THR A 257 -22.24 -41.74 33.12
C THR A 257 -23.72 -41.40 32.92
N ASN A 258 -24.00 -40.30 32.23
CA ASN A 258 -25.34 -40.01 31.74
C ASN A 258 -25.58 -40.79 30.45
N THR A 259 -26.21 -41.95 30.62
CA THR A 259 -26.87 -42.77 29.60
C THR A 259 -26.03 -43.23 28.41
N ARG A 260 -25.74 -44.52 28.44
CA ARG A 260 -25.29 -45.39 27.35
C ARG A 260 -26.20 -45.27 26.12
N ASN A 261 -26.00 -44.26 25.27
CA ASN A 261 -26.28 -44.23 23.83
C ASN A 261 -25.73 -42.91 23.26
N ASP A 262 -25.10 -43.01 22.09
CA ASP A 262 -24.25 -42.02 21.42
C ASP A 262 -24.95 -40.73 20.91
N THR A 263 -25.98 -40.25 21.62
CA THR A 263 -26.66 -38.99 21.31
C THR A 263 -26.84 -38.19 22.60
N SER A 264 -25.94 -37.25 22.84
CA SER A 264 -25.92 -36.32 23.97
C SER A 264 -27.07 -35.30 24.00
N GLU A 265 -28.19 -35.60 23.36
CA GLU A 265 -29.36 -34.74 23.25
C GLU A 265 -30.62 -35.55 23.59
N VAL A 266 -30.90 -35.71 24.89
CA VAL A 266 -32.16 -36.32 25.34
C VAL A 266 -33.29 -35.32 25.06
N GLY A 267 -34.17 -35.64 24.10
CA GLY A 267 -35.40 -34.88 23.79
C GLY A 267 -35.31 -33.84 22.67
N LEU A 268 -34.11 -33.42 22.25
CA LEU A 268 -33.92 -32.47 21.14
C LEU A 268 -34.37 -33.00 19.76
N PRO A 269 -34.05 -34.26 19.37
CA PRO A 269 -34.63 -34.83 18.14
C PRO A 269 -36.16 -34.89 18.22
N MET A 270 -36.74 -35.21 19.38
CA MET A 270 -38.20 -35.28 19.55
C MET A 270 -38.88 -33.91 19.43
N VAL A 271 -38.23 -32.82 19.90
CA VAL A 271 -38.73 -31.45 19.75
C VAL A 271 -38.54 -30.94 18.32
N GLN A 272 -37.37 -31.24 17.71
CA GLN A 272 -37.10 -30.92 16.31
C GLN A 272 -38.10 -31.61 15.39
N ASP A 273 -38.44 -32.87 15.69
CA ASP A 273 -39.43 -33.67 14.97
C ASP A 273 -40.87 -33.20 15.19
N PHE A 274 -41.20 -32.69 16.38
CA PHE A 274 -42.49 -32.07 16.66
C PHE A 274 -42.69 -30.78 15.85
N ILE A 275 -41.64 -29.97 15.70
CA ILE A 275 -41.68 -28.72 14.92
C ILE A 275 -41.63 -29.00 13.41
N SER A 276 -40.79 -29.95 12.96
CA SER A 276 -40.63 -30.30 11.54
C SER A 276 -41.80 -31.12 10.99
N GLY A 277 -42.48 -31.90 11.86
CA GLY A 277 -43.55 -32.81 11.48
C GLY A 277 -43.09 -33.98 10.60
N GLU A 278 -41.78 -34.19 10.45
CA GLU A 278 -41.21 -35.20 9.56
C GLU A 278 -41.52 -36.64 10.02
N LEU A 279 -41.49 -36.89 11.33
CA LEU A 279 -41.83 -38.19 11.92
C LEU A 279 -43.29 -38.57 11.69
N ASN A 280 -44.21 -37.60 11.77
CA ASN A 280 -45.64 -37.83 11.50
C ASN A 280 -45.86 -38.20 10.03
N ARG A 281 -45.16 -37.55 9.10
CA ARG A 281 -45.20 -37.87 7.66
C ARG A 281 -44.61 -39.24 7.35
N LEU A 282 -43.56 -39.64 8.06
CA LEU A 282 -43.00 -40.99 7.96
C LEU A 282 -43.98 -42.03 8.50
N HIS A 283 -44.63 -41.75 9.62
CA HIS A 283 -45.58 -42.65 10.25
C HIS A 283 -46.86 -42.83 9.43
N THR A 284 -47.35 -41.78 8.76
CA THR A 284 -48.47 -41.90 7.81
C THR A 284 -48.08 -42.73 6.59
N LYS A 285 -46.91 -42.48 6.00
CA LYS A 285 -46.40 -43.28 4.86
C LYS A 285 -46.16 -44.74 5.23
N ALA A 286 -45.65 -45.01 6.44
CA ALA A 286 -45.45 -46.37 6.92
C ALA A 286 -46.78 -47.11 7.12
N LYS A 287 -47.81 -46.42 7.63
CA LYS A 287 -49.18 -46.98 7.73
C LYS A 287 -49.79 -47.26 6.37
N GLU A 288 -49.69 -46.32 5.43
CA GLU A 288 -50.17 -46.50 4.05
C GLU A 288 -49.48 -47.71 3.40
N ASN A 289 -48.16 -47.85 3.55
CA ASN A 289 -47.43 -48.99 3.02
C ASN A 289 -47.83 -50.33 3.67
N LEU A 290 -48.12 -50.32 4.97
CA LEU A 290 -48.53 -51.52 5.70
C LEU A 290 -49.97 -51.93 5.33
N GLU A 291 -50.86 -50.96 5.11
CA GLU A 291 -52.21 -51.20 4.59
C GLU A 291 -52.16 -51.77 3.16
N VAL A 292 -51.32 -51.23 2.28
CA VAL A 292 -51.10 -51.76 0.93
C VAL A 292 -50.57 -53.19 0.97
N GLN A 293 -49.65 -53.52 1.88
CA GLN A 293 -49.15 -54.90 2.04
C GLN A 293 -50.25 -55.86 2.55
N LEU A 294 -51.09 -55.42 3.49
CA LEU A 294 -52.20 -56.23 3.99
C LEU A 294 -53.29 -56.44 2.93
N GLU A 295 -53.57 -55.45 2.09
CA GLU A 295 -54.47 -55.60 0.95
C GLU A 295 -53.90 -56.56 -0.10
N GLN A 296 -52.60 -56.51 -0.36
CA GLN A 296 -51.93 -57.48 -1.24
C GLN A 296 -52.00 -58.91 -0.68
N GLN A 297 -51.84 -59.10 0.64
CA GLN A 297 -51.99 -60.42 1.29
C GLN A 297 -53.44 -60.92 1.31
N LYS A 298 -54.43 -60.01 1.46
CA LYS A 298 -55.85 -60.36 1.36
C LYS A 298 -56.28 -60.71 -0.05
N ASN A 299 -55.68 -60.05 -1.05
CA ASN A 299 -55.94 -60.35 -2.45
C ASN A 299 -55.23 -61.65 -2.89
N SER A 300 -54.04 -61.95 -2.37
CA SER A 300 -53.38 -63.24 -2.63
C SER A 300 -54.10 -64.42 -1.98
N SER A 301 -54.66 -64.25 -0.78
CA SER A 301 -55.43 -65.30 -0.09
C SER A 301 -56.84 -65.54 -0.64
N LYS A 302 -57.36 -64.66 -1.50
CA LYS A 302 -58.63 -64.84 -2.23
C LYS A 302 -58.49 -65.57 -3.57
N ILE A 303 -57.26 -65.84 -4.04
CA ILE A 303 -57.01 -66.48 -5.34
C ILE A 303 -56.83 -68.01 -5.20
N ASP A 304 -56.67 -68.54 -3.97
CA ASP A 304 -56.43 -69.96 -3.70
C ASP A 304 -57.66 -70.74 -3.12
N LEU A 305 -58.88 -70.33 -3.48
CA LEU A 305 -60.14 -71.06 -3.22
C LEU A 305 -60.95 -71.19 -4.51
#